data_AF-A0A3B5L4Y0-F1
#
_entry.id   AF-A0A3B5L4Y0-F1
#
_cell.length_a   1.000
_cell.length_b   1.000
_cell.length_c   1.000
_cell.angle_alpha   90.00
_cell.angle_beta   90.00
_cell.angle_gamma   90.00
#
_symmetry.space_group_name_H-M   'P 1'
#
loop_
_entity.id
_entity.type
_entity.pdbx_description
1 polymer ?
#
loop_
_entity_poly.entity_id
_entity_poly.type
_entity_poly.pdbx_seq_one_letter_code
_entity_poly.pdbx_strand_id
1 'polypeptide(L)'
;MSTQKEKIQNLTDLNNKLSSDNANLTSVSMELKNNITTLTAEKHNLTSLNEELMKQNKNLTEIIKNMTETWNELNVSRAQWSIDEYCPKQNGGRSCTSCQDGWNYQLSSCYAYNDAKPSDQRNWEGAREDCRSKISDLTVVYDQTEKVIEELWNSFNR
;
A
#
# COMPACT_ATOMS: atom_id res chain seq x y z
N MET A 1 -46.21 25.92 -80.30
CA MET A 1 -45.24 24.80 -80.13
C MET A 1 -44.04 25.16 -79.26
N SER A 2 -43.51 26.39 -79.23
CA SER A 2 -42.30 26.72 -78.43
C SER A 2 -42.52 26.72 -76.90
N THR A 3 -43.64 27.23 -76.40
CA THR A 3 -43.95 27.34 -74.96
C THR A 3 -44.11 26.02 -74.22
N GLN A 4 -44.49 24.96 -74.91
CA GLN A 4 -44.63 23.63 -74.32
C GLN A 4 -43.26 22.95 -74.14
N LYS A 5 -42.32 23.23 -75.04
CA LYS A 5 -40.95 22.68 -75.01
C LYS A 5 -40.12 23.29 -73.87
N GLU A 6 -40.25 24.59 -73.61
CA GLU A 6 -39.61 25.25 -72.46
C GLU A 6 -40.09 24.72 -71.10
N LYS A 7 -41.41 24.50 -70.94
CA LYS A 7 -41.94 23.91 -69.71
C LYS A 7 -41.38 22.51 -69.44
N ILE A 8 -41.23 21.71 -70.50
CA ILE A 8 -40.65 20.37 -70.40
C ILE A 8 -39.18 20.47 -69.96
N GLN A 9 -38.39 21.36 -70.57
CA GLN A 9 -36.99 21.56 -70.18
C GLN A 9 -36.85 21.99 -68.71
N ASN A 10 -37.64 22.97 -68.27
CA ASN A 10 -37.62 23.44 -66.88
C ASN A 10 -37.99 22.33 -65.88
N LEU A 11 -38.97 21.49 -66.22
CA LEU A 11 -39.34 20.33 -65.40
C LEU A 11 -38.21 19.29 -65.35
N THR A 12 -37.52 19.04 -66.46
CA THR A 12 -36.35 18.15 -66.51
C THR A 12 -35.23 18.66 -65.61
N ASP A 13 -34.90 19.95 -65.68
CA ASP A 13 -33.83 20.54 -64.87
C ASP A 13 -34.16 20.49 -63.37
N LEU A 14 -35.41 20.79 -63.01
CA LEU A 14 -35.88 20.68 -61.64
C LEU A 14 -35.83 19.23 -61.13
N ASN A 15 -36.24 18.26 -61.96
CA ASN A 15 -36.18 16.85 -61.63
C ASN A 15 -34.73 16.35 -61.43
N ASN A 16 -33.80 16.80 -62.27
CA ASN A 16 -32.39 16.48 -62.13
C ASN A 16 -31.81 17.06 -60.83
N LYS A 17 -32.17 18.30 -60.49
CA LYS A 17 -31.76 18.93 -59.22
C LYS A 17 -32.31 18.18 -58.01
N LEU A 18 -33.61 17.84 -58.01
CA LEU A 18 -34.24 17.02 -56.98
C LEU A 18 -33.56 15.66 -56.83
N SER A 19 -33.21 15.02 -57.94
CA SER A 19 -32.50 13.74 -57.94
C SER A 19 -31.11 13.86 -57.30
N SER A 20 -30.37 14.92 -57.63
CA SER A 20 -29.07 15.22 -57.02
C SER A 20 -29.18 15.49 -55.52
N ASP A 21 -30.14 16.32 -55.10
CA ASP A 21 -30.34 16.63 -53.68
C ASP A 21 -30.75 15.39 -52.88
N ASN A 22 -31.58 14.52 -53.46
CA ASN A 22 -31.98 13.25 -52.85
C ASN A 22 -30.79 12.28 -52.69
N ALA A 23 -29.88 12.22 -53.67
CA ALA A 23 -28.66 11.43 -53.57
C ALA A 23 -27.74 11.95 -52.46
N ASN A 24 -27.54 13.26 -52.39
CA ASN A 24 -26.75 13.90 -51.33
C ASN A 24 -27.33 13.65 -49.94
N LEU A 25 -28.65 13.80 -49.77
CA LEU A 25 -29.35 13.50 -48.51
C LEU A 25 -29.17 12.04 -48.10
N THR A 26 -29.24 11.13 -49.05
CA THR A 26 -29.02 9.69 -48.81
C THR A 26 -27.60 9.45 -48.31
N SER A 27 -26.59 10.09 -48.91
CA SER A 27 -25.19 9.99 -48.49
C SER A 27 -24.98 10.49 -47.06
N VAL A 28 -25.45 11.71 -46.76
CA VAL A 28 -25.34 12.31 -45.42
C VAL A 28 -26.08 11.47 -44.36
N SER A 29 -27.24 10.90 -44.72
CA SER A 29 -27.99 10.01 -43.84
C SER A 29 -27.20 8.74 -43.48
N MET A 30 -26.50 8.14 -44.45
CA MET A 30 -25.64 6.98 -44.22
C MET A 30 -24.43 7.32 -43.33
N GLU A 31 -23.78 8.46 -43.57
CA GLU A 31 -22.67 8.93 -42.72
C GLU A 31 -23.11 9.17 -41.28
N LEU A 32 -24.25 9.85 -41.08
CA LEU A 32 -24.80 10.10 -39.76
C LEU A 32 -25.10 8.79 -39.02
N LYS A 33 -25.65 7.80 -39.72
CA LYS A 33 -25.92 6.47 -39.15
C LYS A 33 -24.64 5.75 -38.71
N ASN A 34 -23.57 5.85 -39.49
CA ASN A 34 -22.27 5.28 -39.13
C ASN A 34 -21.68 5.96 -37.89
N ASN A 35 -21.76 7.29 -37.81
CA ASN A 35 -21.31 8.05 -36.65
C ASN A 35 -22.08 7.68 -35.37
N ILE A 36 -23.42 7.56 -35.47
CA ILE A 36 -24.26 7.12 -34.33
C ILE A 36 -23.86 5.72 -33.86
N THR A 37 -23.61 4.80 -34.79
CA THR A 37 -23.19 3.43 -34.46
C THR A 37 -21.85 3.42 -33.74
N THR A 38 -20.89 4.22 -34.22
CA THR A 38 -19.56 4.35 -33.61
C THR A 38 -19.64 4.95 -32.21
N LEU A 39 -20.35 6.07 -32.05
CA LEU A 39 -20.52 6.73 -30.74
C LEU A 39 -21.23 5.83 -29.72
N THR A 40 -22.17 5.02 -30.19
CA THR A 40 -22.86 4.04 -29.33
C THR A 40 -21.90 2.96 -28.84
N ALA A 41 -21.04 2.43 -29.72
CA ALA A 41 -20.02 1.46 -29.34
C ALA A 41 -19.00 2.05 -28.35
N GLU A 42 -18.51 3.27 -28.59
CA GLU A 42 -17.59 3.96 -27.68
C GLU A 42 -18.22 4.20 -26.30
N LYS A 43 -19.49 4.61 -26.27
CA LYS A 43 -20.24 4.79 -25.02
C LYS A 43 -20.33 3.49 -24.22
N HIS A 44 -20.61 2.36 -24.88
CA HIS A 44 -20.63 1.06 -24.22
C HIS A 44 -19.26 0.68 -23.66
N ASN A 45 -18.19 0.91 -24.43
CA ASN A 45 -16.82 0.65 -23.98
C ASN A 45 -16.45 1.49 -22.74
N LEU A 46 -16.76 2.79 -22.76
CA LEU A 46 -16.53 3.68 -21.61
C LEU A 46 -17.31 3.27 -20.37
N THR A 47 -18.56 2.81 -20.56
CA THR A 47 -19.40 2.31 -19.45
C THR A 47 -18.75 1.08 -18.81
N SER A 48 -18.29 0.13 -19.63
CA SER A 48 -17.62 -1.08 -19.13
C SER A 48 -16.29 -0.76 -18.42
N LEU A 49 -15.49 0.16 -18.95
CA LEU A 49 -14.25 0.58 -18.31
C LEU A 49 -14.51 1.26 -16.96
N ASN A 50 -15.57 2.07 -16.87
CA ASN A 50 -15.95 2.73 -15.63
C ASN A 50 -16.40 1.73 -14.56
N GLU A 51 -17.14 0.69 -14.93
CA GLU A 51 -17.54 -0.39 -14.02
C GLU A 51 -16.31 -1.14 -13.46
N GLU A 52 -15.33 -1.46 -14.31
CA GLU A 52 -14.10 -2.12 -13.86
C GLU A 52 -13.28 -1.20 -12.94
N LEU A 53 -13.18 0.09 -13.26
CA LEU A 53 -12.50 1.06 -12.40
C LEU A 53 -13.17 1.18 -11.03
N MET A 54 -14.50 1.18 -10.98
CA MET A 54 -15.25 1.18 -9.71
C MET A 54 -14.97 -0.07 -8.87
N LYS A 55 -14.87 -1.24 -9.52
CA LYS A 55 -14.52 -2.50 -8.85
C LYS A 55 -13.11 -2.47 -8.27
N GLN A 56 -12.15 -1.96 -9.03
CA GLN A 56 -10.76 -1.78 -8.57
C GLN A 56 -10.68 -0.81 -7.39
N ASN A 57 -11.39 0.33 -7.46
CA ASN A 57 -11.44 1.29 -6.37
C ASN A 57 -12.02 0.70 -5.08
N LYS A 58 -13.07 -0.12 -5.19
CA LYS A 58 -13.63 -0.82 -4.03
C LYS A 58 -12.62 -1.79 -3.41
N ASN A 59 -11.92 -2.59 -4.22
CA ASN A 59 -10.90 -3.51 -3.75
C ASN A 59 -9.74 -2.78 -3.04
N LEU A 60 -9.23 -1.70 -3.64
CA LEU A 60 -8.18 -0.87 -3.03
C LEU A 60 -8.61 -0.27 -1.69
N THR A 61 -9.86 0.21 -1.60
CA THR A 61 -10.42 0.75 -0.36
C THR A 61 -10.46 -0.32 0.75
N GLU A 62 -10.84 -1.55 0.40
CA GLU A 62 -10.90 -2.67 1.33
C GLU A 62 -9.51 -3.10 1.82
N ILE A 63 -8.51 -3.13 0.92
CA ILE A 63 -7.10 -3.38 1.26
C ILE A 63 -6.59 -2.33 2.24
N ILE A 64 -6.80 -1.04 1.96
CA ILE A 64 -6.35 0.06 2.82
C ILE A 64 -6.98 -0.05 4.21
N LYS A 65 -8.28 -0.35 4.28
CA LYS A 65 -8.99 -0.54 5.54
C LYS A 65 -8.36 -1.68 6.36
N ASN A 66 -8.18 -2.85 5.75
CA ASN A 66 -7.61 -4.01 6.42
C ASN A 66 -6.17 -3.76 6.92
N MET A 67 -5.33 -3.12 6.08
CA MET A 67 -3.98 -2.74 6.49
C MET A 67 -3.97 -1.78 7.68
N THR A 68 -4.90 -0.83 7.70
CA THR A 68 -5.03 0.14 8.80
C THR A 68 -5.48 -0.55 10.10
N GLU A 69 -6.47 -1.45 10.02
CA GLU A 69 -6.94 -2.24 11.15
C GLU A 69 -5.82 -3.13 11.71
N THR A 70 -5.14 -3.89 10.85
CA THR A 70 -4.01 -4.74 11.24
C THR A 70 -2.87 -3.94 11.88
N TRP A 71 -2.55 -2.77 11.33
CA TRP A 71 -1.51 -1.90 11.88
C TRP A 71 -1.88 -1.34 13.26
N ASN A 72 -3.14 -0.95 13.44
CA ASN A 72 -3.64 -0.49 14.74
C ASN A 72 -3.61 -1.61 15.77
N GLU A 73 -4.06 -2.82 15.42
CA GLU A 73 -4.00 -4.00 16.28
C GLU A 73 -2.56 -4.31 16.69
N LEU A 74 -1.64 -4.36 15.72
CA LEU A 74 -0.22 -4.61 15.98
C LEU A 74 0.38 -3.57 16.92
N ASN A 75 0.05 -2.29 16.74
CA ASN A 75 0.53 -1.22 17.62
C ASN A 75 -0.02 -1.33 19.03
N VAL A 76 -1.32 -1.64 19.18
CA VAL A 76 -1.94 -1.87 20.49
C VAL A 76 -1.29 -3.06 21.17
N SER A 77 -1.10 -4.17 20.46
CA SER A 77 -0.40 -5.36 20.97
C SER A 77 1.04 -5.06 21.37
N ARG A 78 1.78 -4.29 20.56
CA ARG A 78 3.17 -3.92 20.85
C ARG A 78 3.29 -2.99 22.05
N ALA A 79 2.39 -2.02 22.18
CA ALA A 79 2.32 -1.15 23.35
C ALA A 79 1.98 -1.96 24.59
N GLN A 80 0.97 -2.83 24.50
CA GLN A 80 0.56 -3.68 25.61
C GLN A 80 1.69 -4.63 26.04
N TRP A 81 2.38 -5.27 25.08
CA TRP A 81 3.56 -6.10 25.34
C TRP A 81 4.66 -5.32 26.05
N SER A 82 4.97 -4.10 25.59
CA SER A 82 6.00 -3.27 26.23
C SER A 82 5.63 -2.94 27.67
N ILE A 83 4.37 -2.66 27.96
CA ILE A 83 3.91 -2.41 29.33
C ILE A 83 3.93 -3.71 30.15
N ASP A 84 3.54 -4.86 29.59
CA ASP A 84 3.53 -6.12 30.34
C ASP A 84 4.93 -6.64 30.63
N GLU A 85 5.87 -6.43 29.72
CA GLU A 85 7.28 -6.82 29.86
C GLU A 85 8.02 -5.95 30.90
N TYR A 86 7.86 -4.62 30.84
CA TYR A 86 8.57 -3.71 31.74
C TYR A 86 7.79 -3.35 32.99
N CYS A 87 6.47 -3.52 33.00
CA CYS A 87 5.58 -3.22 34.11
C CYS A 87 4.59 -4.37 34.36
N PRO A 88 5.06 -5.59 34.68
CA PRO A 88 4.20 -6.74 34.90
C PRO A 88 3.20 -6.50 36.04
N LYS A 89 2.03 -7.11 35.93
CA LYS A 89 1.00 -7.08 36.97
C LYS A 89 1.39 -8.03 38.11
N GLN A 90 1.51 -7.50 39.33
CA GLN A 90 1.81 -8.25 40.54
C GLN A 90 0.92 -7.74 41.70
N ASN A 91 0.32 -8.65 42.47
CA ASN A 91 -0.43 -8.34 43.71
C ASN A 91 -1.43 -7.17 43.60
N GLY A 92 -2.16 -7.05 42.49
CA GLY A 92 -3.20 -6.03 42.31
C GLY A 92 -2.71 -4.67 41.77
N GLY A 93 -1.41 -4.51 41.49
CA GLY A 93 -0.81 -3.34 40.85
C GLY A 93 0.16 -3.72 39.72
N ARG A 94 0.73 -2.72 39.03
CA ARG A 94 1.88 -2.94 38.12
C ARG A 94 3.15 -2.51 38.86
N SER A 95 4.19 -3.35 38.80
CA SER A 95 5.53 -3.02 39.27
C SER A 95 6.42 -2.85 38.05
N CYS A 96 7.05 -1.68 37.89
CA CYS A 96 7.86 -1.37 36.72
C CYS A 96 9.36 -1.52 37.00
N THR A 97 10.10 -2.06 36.04
CA THR A 97 11.57 -2.17 36.06
C THR A 97 12.18 -1.39 34.90
N SER A 98 13.43 -0.95 35.07
CA SER A 98 14.16 -0.23 34.02
C SER A 98 14.57 -1.14 32.86
N CYS A 99 14.71 -2.44 33.12
CA CYS A 99 15.15 -3.45 32.15
C CYS A 99 14.21 -4.65 32.15
N GLN A 100 14.17 -5.35 31.03
CA GLN A 100 13.47 -6.63 30.89
C GLN A 100 14.04 -7.68 31.85
N ASP A 101 13.24 -8.70 32.14
CA ASP A 101 13.67 -9.79 33.00
C ASP A 101 14.94 -10.47 32.43
N GLY A 102 15.94 -10.70 33.28
CA GLY A 102 17.24 -11.26 32.90
C GLY A 102 18.26 -10.24 32.35
N TRP A 103 17.89 -8.97 32.25
CA TRP A 103 18.80 -7.88 31.88
C TRP A 103 19.21 -7.05 33.09
N ASN A 104 20.47 -6.66 33.13
CA ASN A 104 21.03 -5.86 34.21
C ASN A 104 21.02 -4.38 33.83
N TYR A 105 20.38 -3.56 34.65
CA TYR A 105 20.50 -2.10 34.53
C TYR A 105 21.87 -1.65 35.05
N GLN A 106 22.71 -1.08 34.19
CA GLN A 106 23.99 -0.51 34.59
C GLN A 106 24.16 0.85 33.91
N LEU A 107 24.66 1.84 34.66
CA LEU A 107 24.79 3.23 34.22
C LEU A 107 23.46 3.81 33.71
N SER A 108 23.22 3.74 32.40
CA SER A 108 22.07 4.28 31.68
C SER A 108 21.46 3.28 30.68
N SER A 109 21.91 2.01 30.69
CA SER A 109 21.52 1.00 29.70
C SER A 109 21.26 -0.37 30.34
N CYS A 110 20.63 -1.27 29.58
CA CYS A 110 20.33 -2.64 29.97
C CYS A 110 21.28 -3.60 29.27
N TYR A 111 21.93 -4.49 30.03
CA TYR A 111 22.92 -5.44 29.53
C TYR A 111 22.49 -6.88 29.81
N ALA A 112 22.54 -7.72 28.77
CA ALA A 112 22.39 -9.17 28.88
C ALA A 112 23.74 -9.84 28.61
N TYR A 113 24.16 -10.66 29.55
CA TYR A 113 25.39 -11.45 29.44
C TYR A 113 25.01 -12.89 29.07
N ASN A 114 25.43 -13.33 27.89
CA ASN A 114 25.10 -14.66 27.37
C ASN A 114 26.33 -15.57 27.49
N ASP A 115 26.41 -16.35 28.57
CA ASP A 115 27.48 -17.34 28.78
C ASP A 115 27.04 -18.73 28.29
N ALA A 116 26.96 -18.87 26.96
CA ALA A 116 26.52 -20.10 26.32
C ALA A 116 27.59 -21.19 26.37
N LYS A 117 27.16 -22.46 26.48
CA LYS A 117 28.06 -23.63 26.41
C LYS A 117 28.80 -23.64 25.07
N PRO A 118 30.02 -24.23 24.97
CA PRO A 118 30.82 -24.21 23.74
C PRO A 118 30.10 -24.67 22.48
N SER A 119 29.17 -25.63 22.58
CA SER A 119 28.35 -26.10 21.46
C SER A 119 27.33 -25.08 20.94
N ASP A 120 26.92 -24.14 21.80
CA ASP A 120 25.84 -23.18 21.56
C ASP A 120 26.39 -21.76 21.36
N GLN A 121 27.71 -21.59 21.39
CA GLN A 121 28.37 -20.32 21.11
C GLN A 121 28.18 -19.93 19.66
N ARG A 122 27.77 -18.69 19.44
CA ARG A 122 27.56 -18.13 18.11
C ARG A 122 28.84 -17.44 17.62
N ASN A 123 29.01 -17.38 16.31
CA ASN A 123 29.97 -16.46 15.72
C ASN A 123 29.52 -14.99 15.93
N TRP A 124 30.38 -14.04 15.62
CA TRP A 124 30.12 -12.62 15.87
C TRP A 124 28.82 -12.11 15.22
N GLU A 125 28.60 -12.47 13.96
CA GLU A 125 27.39 -12.06 13.21
C GLU A 125 26.13 -12.68 13.81
N GLY A 126 26.15 -13.97 14.12
CA GLY A 126 25.02 -14.66 14.75
C GLY A 126 24.73 -14.17 16.17
N ALA A 127 25.75 -13.78 16.94
CA ALA A 127 25.56 -13.14 18.24
C ALA A 127 24.90 -11.77 18.10
N ARG A 128 25.29 -10.99 17.08
CA ARG A 128 24.68 -9.70 16.77
C ARG A 128 23.22 -9.84 16.34
N GLU A 129 22.91 -10.83 15.51
CA GLU A 129 21.54 -11.14 15.12
C GLU A 129 20.68 -11.58 16.32
N ASP A 130 21.25 -12.37 17.23
CA ASP A 130 20.58 -12.77 18.48
C ASP A 130 20.22 -11.55 19.34
N CYS A 131 21.14 -10.60 19.52
CA CYS A 131 20.86 -9.33 20.21
C CYS A 131 19.75 -8.52 19.50
N ARG A 132 19.82 -8.37 18.17
CA ARG A 132 18.82 -7.64 17.39
C ARG A 132 17.43 -8.25 17.46
N SER A 133 17.33 -9.57 17.57
CA SER A 133 16.06 -10.26 17.80
C SER A 133 15.39 -9.88 19.12
N LYS A 134 16.18 -9.40 20.10
CA LYS A 134 15.75 -8.93 21.42
C LYS A 134 15.64 -7.41 21.51
N ILE A 135 15.57 -6.70 20.38
CA ILE A 135 15.47 -5.23 20.32
C ILE A 135 16.71 -4.55 20.96
N SER A 136 17.89 -5.17 20.83
CA SER A 136 19.16 -4.60 21.27
C SER A 136 20.24 -4.72 20.17
N ASP A 137 21.49 -4.38 20.48
CA ASP A 137 22.66 -4.69 19.65
C ASP A 137 23.79 -5.21 20.56
N LEU A 138 24.90 -5.67 19.97
CA LEU A 138 26.10 -5.98 20.74
C LEU A 138 26.57 -4.75 21.50
N THR A 139 27.01 -4.96 22.75
CA THR A 139 27.50 -3.88 23.61
C THR A 139 28.69 -3.16 22.97
N VAL A 140 28.72 -1.84 23.12
CA VAL A 140 29.82 -0.98 22.69
C VAL A 140 30.26 -0.19 23.91
N VAL A 141 31.45 -0.51 24.42
CA VAL A 141 32.04 0.20 25.56
C VAL A 141 32.45 1.60 25.11
N TYR A 142 31.67 2.60 25.50
CA TYR A 142 31.81 3.98 25.04
C TYR A 142 32.89 4.75 25.79
N ASP A 143 33.00 4.53 27.11
CA ASP A 143 33.96 5.24 27.95
C ASP A 143 34.68 4.36 28.99
N GLN A 144 35.65 4.97 29.67
CA GLN A 144 36.46 4.28 30.68
C GLN A 144 35.66 3.91 31.93
N THR A 145 34.59 4.64 32.25
CA THR A 145 33.71 4.34 33.38
C THR A 145 32.94 3.07 33.11
N GLU A 146 32.33 2.97 31.93
CA GLU A 146 31.64 1.78 31.46
C GLU A 146 32.59 0.58 31.42
N LYS A 147 33.80 0.76 30.86
CA LYS A 147 34.82 -0.29 30.84
C LYS A 147 35.12 -0.86 32.23
N VAL A 148 35.35 0.01 33.22
CA VAL A 148 35.70 -0.42 34.58
C VAL A 148 34.51 -1.14 35.24
N ILE A 149 33.28 -0.65 35.02
CA ILE A 149 32.08 -1.28 35.57
C ILE A 149 31.86 -2.67 34.95
N GLU A 150 32.04 -2.81 33.64
CA GLU A 150 31.97 -4.09 32.94
C GLU A 150 33.04 -5.07 33.42
N GLU A 151 34.28 -4.61 33.61
CA GLU A 151 35.38 -5.43 34.16
C GLU A 151 35.09 -5.89 35.59
N LEU A 152 34.58 -5.00 36.45
CA LEU A 152 34.21 -5.32 37.83
C LEU A 152 33.06 -6.34 37.86
N TRP A 153 31.99 -6.13 37.09
CA TRP A 153 30.86 -7.05 37.06
C TRP A 153 31.28 -8.46 36.63
N ASN A 154 32.14 -8.57 35.62
CA ASN A 154 32.70 -9.85 35.17
C ASN A 154 33.58 -10.51 36.23
N SER A 155 34.30 -9.74 37.06
CA SER A 155 35.15 -10.29 38.13
C SER A 155 34.38 -10.84 39.33
N PHE A 156 33.17 -10.33 39.59
CA PHE A 156 32.34 -10.74 40.73
C PHE A 156 31.32 -11.85 40.39
N ASN A 157 30.95 -12.01 39.12
CA ASN A 157 29.87 -12.91 38.69
C ASN A 157 30.32 -14.08 37.80
N ARG A 158 31.65 -14.29 37.65
CA ARG A 158 32.23 -15.51 37.06
C ARG A 158 32.64 -16.52 38.13
#